data_AF-A0A5A7S1X7-F1
#
_entry.id   AF-A0A5A7S1X7-F1
#
_cell.length_a   1.000
_cell.length_b   1.000
_cell.length_c   1.000
_cell.angle_alpha   90.00
_cell.angle_beta   90.00
_cell.angle_gamma   90.00
#
_symmetry.space_group_name_H-M   'P 1'
#
loop_
_entity.id
_entity.type
_entity.pdbx_description
1 polymer ?
#
loop_
_entity_poly.entity_id
_entity_poly.type
_entity_poly.pdbx_seq_one_letter_code
_entity_poly.pdbx_strand_id
1 'polypeptide(L)'
;MLIAWSPRADAKDIIVDKSGGGDFTTISEAIANAVDGDRIIVRSGVYNENLLVDKNVSIEGENRETTIIEASSNGHTVKLYKLAHCTISNLTIQNAIGTGNDNIYLDECSNV
;
A
#
# COMPACT_ATOMS: atom_id res chain seq x y z
N MET A 1 -11.53 -12.40 35.99
CA MET A 1 -10.85 -11.22 35.43
C MET A 1 -10.89 -11.37 33.92
N LEU A 2 -11.76 -10.63 33.24
CA LEU A 2 -11.84 -10.63 31.78
C LEU A 2 -10.80 -9.64 31.27
N ILE A 3 -9.76 -10.12 30.60
CA ILE A 3 -8.89 -9.27 29.79
C ILE A 3 -9.67 -8.96 28.50
N ALA A 4 -10.30 -7.79 28.46
CA ALA A 4 -10.75 -7.22 27.20
C ALA A 4 -9.50 -6.84 26.41
N TRP A 5 -9.21 -7.60 25.37
CA TRP A 5 -8.29 -7.20 24.30
C TRP A 5 -8.71 -5.81 23.81
N SER A 6 -7.84 -4.81 23.92
CA SER A 6 -8.06 -3.51 23.28
C SER A 6 -7.66 -3.64 21.82
N PRO A 7 -8.56 -3.54 20.82
CA PRO A 7 -8.12 -3.41 19.44
C PRO A 7 -7.25 -2.16 19.35
N ARG A 8 -6.16 -2.25 18.57
CA ARG A 8 -5.16 -1.20 18.29
C ARG A 8 -5.85 0.16 18.12
N ALA A 9 -5.86 0.97 19.18
CA ALA A 9 -6.88 2.00 19.42
C ALA A 9 -6.91 3.21 18.46
N ASP A 10 -6.16 3.18 17.36
CA ASP A 10 -6.08 4.28 16.38
C ASP A 10 -6.06 3.81 14.91
N ALA A 11 -5.95 2.49 14.65
CA ALA A 11 -5.91 1.97 13.29
C ALA A 11 -7.26 2.17 12.60
N LYS A 12 -7.27 2.86 11.46
CA LYS A 12 -8.47 3.09 10.65
C LYS A 12 -8.34 2.51 9.25
N ASP A 13 -9.49 2.38 8.61
CA ASP A 13 -9.56 2.10 7.18
C ASP A 13 -9.46 3.42 6.40
N ILE A 14 -8.61 3.41 5.38
CA ILE A 14 -8.49 4.49 4.38
C ILE A 14 -8.85 3.89 3.02
N ILE A 15 -9.85 4.44 2.36
CA ILE A 15 -10.35 3.92 1.09
C ILE A 15 -9.72 4.70 -0.06
N VAL A 16 -9.07 3.97 -0.96
CA VAL A 16 -8.57 4.50 -2.23
C VAL A 16 -9.51 4.04 -3.34
N ASP A 17 -10.08 5.00 -4.07
CA ASP A 17 -10.90 4.74 -5.24
C ASP A 17 -10.57 5.76 -6.32
N LYS A 18 -9.93 5.29 -7.40
CA LYS A 18 -9.54 6.12 -8.54
C LYS A 18 -10.73 6.84 -9.21
N SER A 19 -11.96 6.34 -9.04
CA SER A 19 -13.17 6.99 -9.56
C SER A 19 -13.72 8.12 -8.68
N GLY A 20 -13.12 8.33 -7.50
CA GLY A 20 -13.48 9.41 -6.57
C GLY A 20 -14.48 9.02 -5.47
N GLY A 21 -14.81 7.73 -5.33
CA GLY A 21 -15.73 7.23 -4.29
C GLY A 21 -15.09 6.98 -2.92
N GLY A 22 -13.77 7.17 -2.79
CA GLY A 22 -12.97 6.90 -1.59
C GLY A 22 -12.48 8.18 -0.89
N ASP A 23 -11.70 8.01 0.17
CA ASP A 23 -11.03 9.10 0.88
C ASP A 23 -9.96 9.76 -0.01
N PHE A 24 -9.30 8.96 -0.85
CA PHE A 24 -8.29 9.40 -1.82
C PHE A 24 -8.48 8.74 -3.18
N THR A 25 -7.96 9.38 -4.22
CA THR A 25 -7.94 8.82 -5.59
C THR A 25 -6.64 8.11 -5.94
N THR A 26 -5.59 8.27 -5.13
CA THR A 26 -4.28 7.67 -5.33
C THR A 26 -3.81 6.93 -4.09
N ILE A 27 -2.97 5.91 -4.29
CA ILE A 27 -2.41 5.12 -3.19
C ILE A 27 -1.34 5.95 -2.46
N SER A 28 -0.58 6.77 -3.19
CA SER A 28 0.45 7.64 -2.61
C SER A 28 -0.14 8.67 -1.63
N GLU A 29 -1.28 9.29 -1.94
CA GLU A 29 -1.96 10.21 -1.02
C GLU A 29 -2.46 9.49 0.24
N ALA A 30 -2.99 8.28 0.09
CA ALA A 30 -3.40 7.46 1.23
C ALA A 30 -2.21 7.11 2.13
N ILE A 31 -1.08 6.67 1.56
CA ILE A 31 0.15 6.41 2.32
C ILE A 31 0.61 7.69 3.04
N ALA A 32 0.61 8.84 2.36
CA ALA A 32 1.05 10.10 2.94
C ALA A 32 0.21 10.52 4.16
N ASN A 33 -1.09 10.23 4.17
CA ASN A 33 -2.03 10.58 5.24
C ASN A 33 -2.29 9.45 6.26
N ALA A 34 -1.82 8.24 5.98
CA ALA A 34 -1.89 7.12 6.91
C ALA A 34 -0.95 7.31 8.10
N VAL A 35 -1.28 6.65 9.20
CA VAL A 35 -0.40 6.46 10.36
C VAL A 35 -0.11 4.97 10.58
N ASP A 36 0.95 4.68 11.34
CA ASP A 36 1.31 3.32 11.73
C ASP A 36 0.14 2.65 12.45
N GLY A 37 -0.48 1.65 11.83
CA GLY A 37 -1.85 1.37 12.22
C GLY A 37 -2.73 0.96 11.08
N ASP A 38 -2.73 1.81 10.07
CA ASP A 38 -3.85 1.91 9.17
C ASP A 38 -3.90 0.78 8.14
N ARG A 39 -5.12 0.56 7.66
CA ARG A 39 -5.39 -0.31 6.53
C ARG A 39 -5.84 0.54 5.35
N ILE A 40 -5.07 0.50 4.28
CA ILE A 40 -5.36 1.14 3.01
C ILE A 40 -6.09 0.11 2.13
N ILE A 41 -7.39 0.34 1.92
CA ILE A 41 -8.26 -0.50 1.09
C ILE A 41 -8.30 0.11 -0.31
N VAL A 42 -7.76 -0.60 -1.29
CA VAL A 42 -7.65 -0.12 -2.68
C VAL A 42 -8.72 -0.76 -3.54
N ARG A 43 -9.66 0.05 -4.04
CA ARG A 43 -10.72 -0.41 -4.95
C ARG A 43 -10.16 -0.79 -6.31
N SER A 44 -10.88 -1.66 -7.01
CA SER A 44 -10.55 -2.09 -8.37
C SER A 44 -10.18 -0.91 -9.27
N GLY A 45 -9.06 -1.03 -9.98
CA GLY A 45 -8.52 0.02 -10.83
C GLY A 45 -7.05 -0.24 -11.15
N VAL A 46 -6.56 0.43 -12.20
CA VAL A 46 -5.13 0.47 -12.54
C VAL A 46 -4.54 1.77 -12.00
N TYR A 47 -3.61 1.66 -11.07
CA TYR A 47 -2.93 2.77 -10.40
C TYR A 47 -1.52 2.90 -10.97
N ASN A 48 -1.30 3.92 -11.79
CA ASN A 48 0.01 4.21 -12.39
C ASN A 48 0.79 5.10 -11.43
N GLU A 49 1.53 4.50 -10.51
CA GLU A 49 2.23 5.17 -9.42
C GLU A 49 3.55 4.45 -9.10
N ASN A 50 4.56 5.19 -8.66
CA ASN A 50 5.75 4.62 -8.02
C ASN A 50 5.59 4.87 -6.51
N LEU A 51 5.34 3.81 -5.74
CA LEU A 51 5.00 3.94 -4.32
C LEU A 51 6.24 3.88 -3.44
N LEU A 52 6.31 4.81 -2.49
CA LEU A 52 7.20 4.72 -1.33
C LEU A 52 6.35 4.41 -0.10
N VAL A 53 6.54 3.22 0.46
CA VAL A 53 5.90 2.79 1.71
C VAL A 53 6.94 2.86 2.82
N ASP A 54 6.78 3.84 3.71
CA ASP A 54 7.69 4.14 4.82
C ASP A 54 6.97 4.12 6.20
N LYS A 55 5.78 3.52 6.23
CA LYS A 55 4.92 3.40 7.41
C LYS A 55 4.46 1.97 7.61
N ASN A 56 4.17 1.60 8.84
CA ASN A 56 3.71 0.26 9.21
C ASN A 56 2.19 0.10 8.94
N VAL A 57 1.83 0.02 7.66
CA VAL A 57 0.44 -0.06 7.17
C VAL A 57 0.14 -1.39 6.48
N SER A 58 -1.14 -1.70 6.34
CA SER A 58 -1.63 -2.80 5.51
C SER A 58 -2.25 -2.24 4.23
N ILE A 59 -1.75 -2.65 3.06
CA ILE A 59 -2.34 -2.31 1.75
C ILE A 59 -3.08 -3.54 1.22
N GLU A 60 -4.38 -3.43 1.05
CA GLU A 60 -5.25 -4.51 0.64
C GLU A 60 -6.04 -4.10 -0.61
N GLY A 61 -5.81 -4.78 -1.72
CA GLY A 61 -6.63 -4.62 -2.91
C GLY A 61 -7.98 -5.29 -2.76
N GLU A 62 -8.99 -4.76 -3.44
CA GLU A 62 -10.32 -5.35 -3.50
C GLU A 62 -10.31 -6.70 -4.21
N ASN A 63 -9.49 -6.83 -5.25
CA ASN A 63 -9.34 -8.06 -6.03
C ASN A 63 -8.01 -8.07 -6.79
N ARG A 64 -7.28 -9.20 -6.71
CA ARG A 64 -5.97 -9.36 -7.36
C ARG A 64 -5.97 -9.15 -8.88
N GLU A 65 -7.08 -9.45 -9.56
CA GLU A 65 -7.17 -9.41 -11.04
C GLU A 65 -7.49 -8.01 -11.55
N THR A 66 -8.12 -7.17 -10.73
CA THR A 66 -8.63 -5.85 -11.14
C THR A 66 -8.00 -4.69 -10.37
N THR A 67 -7.30 -4.95 -9.27
CA THR A 67 -6.55 -3.95 -8.50
C THR A 67 -5.08 -4.07 -8.86
N ILE A 68 -4.60 -3.19 -9.74
CA ILE A 68 -3.29 -3.30 -10.37
C ILE A 68 -2.49 -2.04 -10.08
N ILE A 69 -1.24 -2.20 -9.63
CA ILE A 69 -0.27 -1.12 -9.46
C ILE A 69 0.82 -1.29 -10.53
N GLU A 70 1.05 -0.24 -11.30
CA GLU A 70 2.07 -0.18 -12.35
C GLU A 70 2.95 1.06 -12.17
N ALA A 71 4.24 0.95 -12.50
CA ALA A 71 5.13 2.11 -12.37
C ALA A 71 4.71 3.22 -13.34
N SER A 72 4.65 4.45 -12.83
CA SER A 72 4.35 5.64 -13.65
C SER A 72 5.56 6.17 -14.42
N SER A 73 6.77 5.86 -13.93
CA SER A 73 8.03 6.37 -14.43
C SER A 73 9.19 5.43 -14.07
N ASN A 74 10.39 5.76 -14.54
CA ASN A 74 11.60 4.99 -14.23
C ASN A 74 11.82 4.89 -12.71
N GLY A 75 11.83 3.67 -12.19
CA GLY A 75 11.99 3.35 -10.77
C GLY A 75 11.25 2.07 -10.38
N HIS A 76 11.44 1.64 -9.13
CA HIS A 76 10.67 0.54 -8.55
C HIS A 76 9.17 0.87 -8.53
N THR A 77 8.32 -0.13 -8.76
CA THR A 77 6.86 0.08 -8.66
C THR A 77 6.45 0.32 -7.21
N VAL A 78 6.95 -0.51 -6.29
CA VAL A 78 6.76 -0.34 -4.84
C VAL A 78 8.09 -0.48 -4.13
N LYS A 79 8.53 0.58 -3.47
CA LYS A 79 9.67 0.58 -2.54
C LYS A 79 9.15 0.58 -1.11
N LEU A 80 9.52 -0.43 -0.34
CA LEU A 80 9.34 -0.45 1.10
C LEU A 80 10.64 -0.01 1.77
N TYR A 81 10.57 0.94 2.70
CA TYR A 81 11.73 1.56 3.31
C TYR A 81 11.61 1.65 4.83
N LYS A 82 12.60 1.12 5.55
CA LYS A 82 12.75 1.30 7.02
C LYS A 82 11.50 0.98 7.85
N LEU A 83 10.79 -0.08 7.48
CA LEU A 83 9.59 -0.54 8.20
C LEU A 83 9.78 -1.94 8.79
N ALA A 84 9.02 -2.22 9.84
CA ALA A 84 9.10 -3.47 10.59
C ALA A 84 7.87 -4.36 10.44
N HIS A 85 6.75 -3.80 9.97
CA HIS A 85 5.49 -4.49 9.77
C HIS A 85 4.68 -3.83 8.66
N CYS A 86 4.71 -4.41 7.46
CA CYS A 86 3.85 -4.01 6.35
C CYS A 86 3.28 -5.25 5.67
N THR A 87 2.03 -5.18 5.23
CA THR A 87 1.42 -6.26 4.43
C THR A 87 0.86 -5.67 3.15
N ILE A 88 1.18 -6.28 2.01
CA ILE A 88 0.56 -5.94 0.72
C ILE A 88 -0.14 -7.19 0.19
N SER A 89 -1.45 -7.11 -0.05
CA SER A 89 -2.24 -8.30 -0.37
C SER A 89 -3.41 -8.02 -1.32
N ASN A 90 -3.89 -9.09 -1.97
CA ASN A 90 -5.06 -9.10 -2.86
C ASN A 90 -5.06 -8.03 -3.98
N LEU A 91 -3.87 -7.69 -4.49
CA LEU A 91 -3.65 -6.83 -5.65
C LEU A 91 -2.50 -7.39 -6.50
N THR A 92 -2.34 -6.87 -7.71
CA THR A 92 -1.21 -7.18 -8.59
C THR A 92 -0.26 -5.99 -8.66
N ILE A 93 1.05 -6.24 -8.57
CA ILE A 93 2.11 -5.23 -8.78
C ILE A 93 2.91 -5.67 -9.99
N GLN A 94 2.99 -4.83 -11.02
CA GLN A 94 3.66 -5.18 -12.27
C GLN A 94 4.31 -3.98 -12.96
N ASN A 95 4.97 -4.26 -14.09
CA ASN A 95 5.45 -3.27 -15.04
C ASN A 95 6.35 -2.17 -14.46
N ALA A 96 7.33 -2.53 -13.62
CA ALA A 96 8.43 -1.64 -13.27
C ALA A 96 9.14 -1.13 -14.54
N ILE A 97 9.54 0.14 -14.53
CA ILE A 97 10.13 0.81 -15.70
C ILE A 97 11.60 1.10 -15.42
N GLY A 98 12.48 0.78 -16.36
CA GLY A 98 13.91 1.10 -16.30
C GLY A 98 14.81 -0.08 -15.90
N THR A 99 16.10 0.05 -16.18
CA THR A 99 17.10 -1.01 -15.93
C THR A 99 17.43 -1.10 -14.44
N GLY A 100 17.33 -2.31 -13.87
CA GLY A 100 17.67 -2.56 -12.47
C GLY A 100 16.55 -2.25 -11.48
N ASN A 101 15.33 -1.99 -11.96
CA ASN A 101 14.18 -1.73 -11.10
C ASN A 101 13.28 -2.97 -10.97
N ASP A 102 12.98 -3.33 -9.73
CA ASP A 102 12.01 -4.35 -9.39
C ASP A 102 10.58 -3.80 -9.20
N ASN A 103 9.58 -4.68 -9.35
CA ASN A 103 8.21 -4.35 -8.95
C ASN A 103 8.10 -4.12 -7.44
N ILE A 104 8.85 -4.88 -6.64
CA ILE A 104 8.89 -4.76 -5.18
C ILE A 104 10.36 -4.70 -4.77
N TYR A 105 10.75 -3.61 -4.11
CA TYR A 105 12.10 -3.41 -3.57
C TYR A 105 12.02 -3.20 -2.06
N LEU A 106 12.73 -4.04 -1.30
CA LEU A 106 12.79 -3.98 0.16
C LEU A 106 14.12 -3.36 0.59
N ASP A 107 14.05 -2.24 1.31
CA ASP A 107 15.22 -1.48 1.74
C ASP A 107 15.15 -1.27 3.26
N GLU A 108 16.10 -1.88 3.98
CA GLU A 108 16.17 -1.83 5.46
C GLU A 108 14.86 -2.28 6.15
N CYS A 109 14.12 -3.22 5.56
CA CYS A 109 12.85 -3.70 6.08
C CYS A 109 13.00 -5.00 6.89
N SER A 110 12.09 -5.22 7.84
CA SER A 110 11.90 -6.50 8.54
C SER A 110 10.42 -6.88 8.55
N ASN A 111 10.11 -8.18 8.57
CA ASN A 111 8.76 -8.77 8.57
C ASN A 111 7.76 -8.11 7.59
N VAL A 112 8.00 -8.31 6.29
CA VAL A 112 7.18 -7.85 5.17
C VAL A 112 6.63 -9.04 4.40
#